data_AF-A0A6A0APR1-F1
#
_entry.id   AF-A0A6A0APR1-F1
#
_cell.length_a   1.000
_cell.length_b   1.000
_cell.length_c   1.000
_cell.angle_alpha   90.00
_cell.angle_beta   90.00
_cell.angle_gamma   90.00
#
_symmetry.space_group_name_H-M   'P 1'
#
loop_
_entity.id
_entity.type
_entity.pdbx_description
1 polymer ?
#
loop_
_entity_poly.entity_id
_entity_poly.type
_entity_poly.pdbx_seq_one_letter_code
_entity_poly.pdbx_strand_id
1 'polypeptide(L)'
;MADWADTRISLAGQGTLVGKALTAPSGGACRARVSGIEVTARVVDGVSIAVNDSILLLRCGSVYYAIAVPPAAPSVEPPPPDPEEVEEDESDPPPPPKPTVRTGTLTCVPVATATYRSGWRSDGNPTSSFDTYQGRYSGSSFGRMTGCAFYGSKPRSITGATVTRATVKFRRLPGGDFAARTATLRLVSQSTRPAGAPTLNESTGGPSLAVNATASSFVIPDSWAQAMVDGTRGGLAIHVDSDNPYIRLAGRNSWSAAWTLTISWRRSL
;
A
#
# COMPACT_ATOMS: atom_id res chain seq x y z
N MET A 1 -27.28 7.50 -12.59
CA MET A 1 -26.57 6.71 -13.62
C MET A 1 -25.12 7.15 -13.56
N ALA A 2 -24.27 6.39 -12.87
CA ALA A 2 -22.85 6.73 -12.73
C ALA A 2 -22.15 6.41 -14.06
N ASP A 3 -21.55 7.43 -14.66
CA ASP A 3 -20.74 7.31 -15.87
C ASP A 3 -19.49 6.46 -15.56
N TRP A 4 -19.27 5.43 -16.39
CA TRP A 4 -18.15 4.49 -16.31
C TRP A 4 -16.85 5.05 -16.93
N ALA A 5 -16.77 6.35 -17.19
CA ALA A 5 -15.60 6.98 -17.79
C ALA A 5 -14.33 6.94 -16.89
N ASP A 6 -14.47 6.80 -15.57
CA ASP A 6 -13.37 7.05 -14.62
C ASP A 6 -12.51 5.82 -14.24
N THR A 7 -12.61 4.71 -14.99
CA THR A 7 -11.76 3.51 -14.80
C THR A 7 -10.75 3.28 -15.92
N ARG A 8 -10.68 4.16 -16.92
CA ARG A 8 -9.68 4.05 -18.00
C ARG A 8 -8.47 4.87 -17.61
N ILE A 9 -7.37 4.19 -17.25
CA ILE A 9 -6.04 4.81 -17.24
C ILE A 9 -5.88 5.50 -18.59
N SER A 10 -5.76 6.83 -18.58
CA SER A 10 -5.47 7.57 -19.81
C SER A 10 -4.05 7.23 -20.23
N LEU A 11 -3.92 6.49 -21.32
CA LEU A 11 -2.64 6.20 -21.99
C LEU A 11 -2.31 7.28 -23.05
N ALA A 12 -3.06 8.39 -23.07
CA ALA A 12 -2.79 9.49 -24.00
C ALA A 12 -1.48 10.20 -23.60
N GLY A 13 -0.56 10.35 -24.54
CA GLY A 13 0.76 10.97 -24.31
C GLY A 13 1.81 10.03 -23.71
N GLN A 14 1.46 8.77 -23.42
CA GLN A 14 2.48 7.73 -23.24
C GLN A 14 3.03 7.39 -24.63
N GLY A 15 4.35 7.28 -24.77
CA GLY A 15 5.00 6.96 -26.04
C GLY A 15 4.61 5.58 -26.59
N THR A 16 5.51 4.91 -27.30
CA THR A 16 5.21 3.57 -27.83
C THR A 16 4.87 2.60 -26.70
N LEU A 17 3.70 1.98 -26.79
CA LEU A 17 3.19 0.95 -25.88
C LEU A 17 3.56 -0.43 -26.43
N VAL A 18 3.73 -1.40 -25.53
CA VAL A 18 3.92 -2.81 -25.91
C VAL A 18 2.65 -3.59 -25.59
N GLY A 19 2.16 -4.35 -26.55
CA GLY A 19 0.99 -5.22 -26.39
C GLY A 19 1.22 -6.61 -26.97
N LYS A 20 0.27 -7.51 -26.71
CA LYS A 20 0.20 -8.84 -27.34
C LYS A 20 -0.95 -8.91 -28.33
N ALA A 21 -0.67 -9.30 -29.58
CA ALA A 21 -1.71 -9.53 -30.58
C ALA A 21 -2.56 -10.74 -30.19
N LEU A 22 -3.88 -10.54 -30.11
CA LEU A 22 -4.86 -11.60 -29.85
C LEU A 22 -5.44 -12.18 -31.14
N THR A 23 -5.37 -11.43 -32.24
CA THR A 23 -5.79 -11.88 -33.56
C THR A 23 -4.78 -11.44 -34.61
N ALA A 24 -4.71 -12.18 -35.72
CA ALA A 24 -4.12 -11.65 -36.94
C ALA A 24 -4.96 -10.47 -37.48
N PRO A 25 -4.38 -9.58 -38.31
CA PRO A 25 -5.10 -8.49 -38.94
C PRO A 25 -6.23 -8.99 -39.84
N SER A 26 -7.41 -8.40 -39.72
CA SER A 26 -8.52 -8.58 -40.66
C SER A 26 -9.14 -7.21 -40.92
N GLY A 27 -9.31 -6.85 -42.21
CA GLY A 27 -9.79 -5.51 -42.59
C GLY A 27 -8.90 -4.36 -42.11
N GLY A 28 -7.58 -4.58 -41.99
CA GLY A 28 -6.62 -3.56 -41.54
C GLY A 28 -6.63 -3.31 -40.03
N ALA A 29 -7.23 -4.18 -39.22
CA ALA A 29 -7.21 -4.08 -37.77
C ALA A 29 -6.98 -5.44 -37.10
N CYS A 30 -6.35 -5.42 -35.92
CA CYS A 30 -6.19 -6.59 -35.06
C CYS A 30 -6.65 -6.27 -33.63
N ARG A 31 -7.00 -7.30 -32.86
CA ARG A 31 -7.23 -7.15 -31.41
C ARG A 31 -5.92 -7.36 -30.69
N ALA A 32 -5.65 -6.54 -29.68
CA ALA A 32 -4.43 -6.59 -28.90
C ALA A 32 -4.74 -6.42 -27.41
N ARG A 33 -3.92 -7.01 -26.55
CA ARG A 33 -3.96 -6.78 -25.10
C ARG A 33 -2.84 -5.83 -24.70
N VAL A 34 -3.18 -4.69 -24.11
CA VAL A 34 -2.25 -3.68 -23.58
C VAL A 34 -2.56 -3.46 -22.11
N SER A 35 -1.58 -3.70 -21.23
CA SER A 35 -1.74 -3.54 -19.77
C SER A 35 -2.98 -4.24 -19.19
N GLY A 36 -3.34 -5.40 -19.75
CA GLY A 36 -4.52 -6.18 -19.34
C GLY A 36 -5.85 -5.80 -20.00
N ILE A 37 -5.88 -4.73 -20.81
CA ILE A 37 -7.09 -4.25 -21.50
C ILE A 37 -7.02 -4.69 -22.97
N GLU A 38 -8.12 -5.25 -23.47
CA GLU A 38 -8.27 -5.56 -24.89
C GLU A 38 -8.64 -4.29 -25.67
N VAL A 39 -7.87 -4.02 -26.72
CA VAL A 39 -8.04 -2.86 -27.60
C VAL A 39 -8.04 -3.32 -29.05
N THR A 40 -8.79 -2.60 -29.89
CA THR A 40 -8.70 -2.74 -31.34
C THR A 40 -7.63 -1.78 -31.85
N ALA A 41 -6.61 -2.33 -32.50
CA ALA A 41 -5.53 -1.57 -33.11
C ALA A 41 -5.65 -1.63 -34.64
N ARG A 42 -5.53 -0.47 -35.30
CA ARG A 42 -5.36 -0.38 -36.74
C ARG A 42 -3.94 -0.78 -37.08
N VAL A 43 -3.77 -1.66 -38.06
CA VAL A 43 -2.47 -2.16 -38.46
C VAL A 43 -1.96 -1.24 -39.56
N VAL A 44 -0.78 -0.66 -39.34
CA VAL A 44 -0.14 0.17 -40.37
C VAL A 44 0.24 -0.71 -41.55
N ASP A 45 0.12 -0.16 -42.75
CA ASP A 45 0.42 -0.87 -43.99
C ASP A 45 1.86 -1.42 -43.98
N GLY A 46 2.04 -2.63 -44.50
CA GLY A 46 3.33 -3.33 -44.48
C GLY A 46 3.71 -4.01 -43.15
N VAL A 47 2.90 -3.92 -42.10
CA VAL A 47 3.16 -4.64 -40.82
C VAL A 47 2.40 -5.98 -40.80
N SER A 48 3.14 -7.08 -40.88
CA SER A 48 2.59 -8.43 -40.67
C SER A 48 2.55 -8.77 -39.19
N ILE A 49 1.38 -9.17 -38.69
CA ILE A 49 1.16 -9.53 -37.28
C ILE A 49 0.51 -10.91 -37.22
N ALA A 50 1.11 -11.82 -36.46
CA ALA A 50 0.53 -13.11 -36.10
C ALA A 50 -0.11 -13.07 -34.71
N VAL A 51 -0.96 -14.06 -34.43
CA VAL A 51 -1.51 -14.26 -33.09
C VAL A 51 -0.36 -14.52 -32.12
N ASN A 52 -0.40 -13.89 -30.95
CA ASN A 52 0.63 -13.92 -29.90
C ASN A 52 1.90 -13.13 -30.19
N ASP A 53 2.00 -12.41 -31.31
CA ASP A 53 3.12 -11.49 -31.53
C ASP A 53 3.15 -10.41 -30.45
N SER A 54 4.36 -10.09 -30.01
CA SER A 54 4.60 -8.85 -29.27
C SER A 54 4.54 -7.71 -30.28
N ILE A 55 3.72 -6.68 -30.04
CA ILE A 55 3.53 -5.59 -30.99
C ILE A 55 3.77 -4.24 -30.34
N LEU A 56 4.34 -3.32 -31.11
CA LEU A 56 4.50 -1.92 -30.74
C LEU A 56 3.26 -1.15 -31.18
N LEU A 57 2.68 -0.39 -30.25
CA LEU A 57 1.43 0.33 -30.42
C LEU A 57 1.63 1.82 -30.13
N LEU A 58 1.21 2.67 -31.05
CA LEU A 58 1.09 4.11 -30.84
C LEU A 58 -0.37 4.48 -30.62
N ARG A 59 -0.64 5.34 -29.65
CA ARG A 59 -1.99 5.86 -29.39
C ARG A 59 -2.11 7.29 -29.91
N CYS A 60 -3.00 7.52 -30.87
CA CYS A 60 -3.37 8.86 -31.35
C CYS A 60 -4.84 9.11 -31.00
N GLY A 61 -5.10 9.96 -30.01
CA GLY A 61 -6.45 10.17 -29.46
C GLY A 61 -7.06 8.90 -28.87
N SER A 62 -8.16 8.42 -29.45
CA SER A 62 -8.85 7.18 -29.08
C SER A 62 -8.44 5.95 -29.90
N VAL A 63 -7.57 6.12 -30.90
CA VAL A 63 -7.19 5.07 -31.84
C VAL A 63 -5.81 4.52 -31.51
N TYR A 64 -5.68 3.20 -31.51
CA TYR A 64 -4.41 2.50 -31.42
C TYR A 64 -3.94 2.12 -32.82
N TYR A 65 -2.65 2.32 -33.09
CA TYR A 65 -1.98 1.92 -34.32
C TYR A 65 -0.90 0.90 -33.99
N ALA A 66 -0.96 -0.30 -34.57
CA ALA A 66 0.12 -1.28 -34.51
C ALA A 66 1.14 -0.93 -35.60
N ILE A 67 2.34 -0.53 -35.17
CA ILE A 67 3.35 0.10 -36.04
C ILE A 67 4.54 -0.81 -36.34
N ALA A 68 4.76 -1.84 -35.51
CA ALA A 68 5.85 -2.79 -35.72
C ALA A 68 5.64 -4.07 -34.88
N VAL A 69 6.20 -5.16 -35.36
CA VAL A 69 6.54 -6.35 -34.57
C VAL A 69 8.06 -6.26 -34.33
N PRO A 70 8.53 -6.07 -33.09
CA PRO A 70 9.96 -6.07 -32.83
C PRO A 70 10.51 -7.46 -33.14
N PRO A 71 11.68 -7.55 -33.81
CA PRO A 71 12.29 -8.83 -34.09
C PRO A 71 12.58 -9.56 -32.77
N ALA A 72 12.56 -10.90 -32.82
CA ALA A 72 13.08 -11.69 -31.72
C ALA A 72 14.52 -11.22 -31.42
N ALA A 73 14.87 -11.12 -30.14
CA ALA A 73 16.24 -10.80 -29.76
C ALA A 73 17.19 -11.80 -30.46
N PRO A 74 18.33 -11.34 -31.01
CA PRO A 74 19.25 -12.24 -31.69
C PRO A 74 19.69 -13.33 -30.72
N SER A 75 19.46 -14.58 -31.09
CA SER A 75 20.07 -15.72 -30.42
C SER A 75 21.56 -15.71 -30.78
N VAL A 76 22.41 -15.36 -29.83
CA VAL A 76 23.86 -15.54 -29.98
C VAL A 76 24.12 -17.04 -29.85
N GLU A 77 24.39 -17.70 -30.98
CA GLU A 77 24.81 -19.10 -31.01
C GLU A 77 26.22 -19.17 -30.39
N PRO A 78 26.46 -20.02 -29.37
CA PRO A 78 27.79 -20.20 -28.80
C PRO A 78 28.76 -20.76 -29.87
N PRO A 79 30.06 -20.42 -29.81
CA PRO A 79 31.04 -20.95 -30.76
C PRO A 79 31.10 -22.49 -30.70
N PRO A 80 31.32 -23.18 -31.83
CA PRO A 80 31.30 -24.63 -31.90
C PRO A 80 32.48 -25.26 -31.11
N PRO A 81 32.26 -26.39 -30.42
CA PRO A 81 33.30 -27.06 -29.64
C PRO A 81 34.27 -27.89 -30.49
N ASP A 82 35.52 -28.03 -30.03
CA ASP A 82 36.59 -28.88 -30.60
C ASP A 82 36.23 -30.39 -30.53
N PRO A 83 36.61 -31.22 -31.53
CA PRO A 83 36.09 -32.57 -31.71
C PRO A 83 36.81 -33.72 -30.94
N GLU A 84 37.49 -33.46 -29.82
CA GLU A 84 38.08 -34.53 -29.00
C GLU A 84 37.43 -34.57 -27.60
N GLU A 85 36.95 -35.76 -27.23
CA GLU A 85 36.25 -36.14 -25.98
C GLU A 85 34.75 -35.77 -25.89
N VAL A 86 33.93 -36.69 -26.42
CA VAL A 86 32.52 -36.83 -26.04
C VAL A 86 32.48 -37.56 -24.69
N GLU A 87 32.68 -36.82 -23.60
CA GLU A 87 32.05 -37.15 -22.33
C GLU A 87 30.81 -36.26 -22.22
N GLU A 88 29.64 -36.87 -22.09
CA GLU A 88 28.39 -36.14 -21.88
C GLU A 88 28.47 -35.41 -20.53
N ASP A 89 28.88 -34.13 -20.54
CA ASP A 89 28.77 -33.28 -19.37
C ASP A 89 27.32 -32.81 -19.23
N GLU A 90 26.48 -33.73 -18.75
CA GLU A 90 25.06 -33.56 -18.43
C GLU A 90 24.85 -32.67 -17.18
N SER A 91 25.79 -31.79 -16.85
CA SER A 91 25.87 -31.16 -15.53
C SER A 91 25.45 -29.70 -15.44
N ASP A 92 25.04 -29.02 -16.53
CA ASP A 92 24.62 -27.62 -16.41
C ASP A 92 23.10 -27.52 -16.10
N PRO A 93 22.71 -27.22 -14.85
CA PRO A 93 21.31 -27.23 -14.46
C PRO A 93 20.53 -26.11 -15.17
N PRO A 94 19.25 -26.34 -15.52
CA PRO A 94 18.42 -25.31 -16.13
C PRO A 94 18.41 -24.03 -15.27
N PRO A 95 18.42 -22.83 -15.90
CA PRO A 95 18.46 -21.58 -15.15
C PRO A 95 17.29 -21.52 -14.17
N PRO A 96 17.53 -21.07 -12.92
CA PRO A 96 16.52 -21.14 -11.88
C PRO A 96 15.27 -20.38 -12.33
N PRO A 97 14.06 -20.93 -12.08
CA PRO A 97 12.82 -20.28 -12.48
C PRO A 97 12.74 -18.88 -11.88
N LYS A 98 12.32 -17.90 -12.70
CA LYS A 98 12.18 -16.51 -12.27
C LYS A 98 11.23 -16.45 -11.05
N PRO A 99 11.61 -15.79 -9.94
CA PRO A 99 10.76 -15.69 -8.76
C PRO A 99 9.41 -15.07 -9.13
N THR A 100 8.31 -15.73 -8.78
CA THR A 100 6.98 -15.18 -9.01
C THR A 100 6.67 -14.19 -7.89
N VAL A 101 6.56 -12.90 -8.21
CA VAL A 101 6.23 -11.87 -7.23
C VAL A 101 4.72 -11.65 -7.18
N ARG A 102 4.12 -11.84 -6.00
CA ARG A 102 2.73 -11.49 -5.72
C ARG A 102 2.67 -10.17 -4.96
N THR A 103 1.78 -9.27 -5.38
CA THR A 103 1.50 -8.01 -4.66
C THR A 103 0.07 -7.99 -4.13
N GLY A 104 -0.18 -7.18 -3.10
CA GLY A 104 -1.53 -6.99 -2.59
C GLY A 104 -1.64 -5.82 -1.62
N THR A 105 -2.86 -5.61 -1.15
CA THR A 105 -3.18 -4.63 -0.12
C THR A 105 -3.98 -5.31 0.99
N LEU A 106 -3.63 -5.01 2.24
CA LEU A 106 -4.31 -5.47 3.44
C LEU A 106 -4.88 -4.28 4.21
N THR A 107 -6.18 -4.31 4.48
CA THR A 107 -6.85 -3.33 5.35
C THR A 107 -6.99 -3.91 6.76
N CYS A 108 -6.51 -3.16 7.75
CA CYS A 108 -6.53 -3.50 9.17
C CYS A 108 -7.31 -2.43 9.93
N VAL A 109 -8.56 -2.73 10.29
CA VAL A 109 -9.32 -1.93 11.26
C VAL A 109 -8.80 -2.29 12.66
N PRO A 110 -8.55 -1.32 13.55
CA PRO A 110 -8.08 -1.64 14.90
C PRO A 110 -9.14 -2.44 15.68
N VAL A 111 -8.71 -3.46 16.40
CA VAL A 111 -9.57 -4.24 17.31
C VAL A 111 -9.93 -3.42 18.55
N ALA A 112 -9.12 -2.43 18.92
CA ALA A 112 -9.42 -1.51 20.00
C ALA A 112 -8.72 -0.16 19.77
N THR A 113 -9.41 0.92 20.16
CA THR A 113 -8.78 2.22 20.42
C THR A 113 -9.02 2.58 21.88
N ALA A 114 -8.05 3.18 22.55
CA ALA A 114 -8.17 3.56 23.96
C ALA A 114 -7.10 4.60 24.33
N THR A 115 -7.31 5.33 25.43
CA THR A 115 -6.30 6.25 25.95
C THR A 115 -5.85 5.82 27.34
N TYR A 116 -4.54 5.75 27.55
CA TYR A 116 -3.93 5.55 28.87
C TYR A 116 -3.51 6.89 29.48
N ARG A 117 -3.77 7.13 30.77
CA ARG A 117 -3.37 8.34 31.53
C ARG A 117 -3.14 8.06 33.03
N SER A 118 -2.26 7.10 33.34
CA SER A 118 -2.13 6.46 34.67
C SER A 118 -3.24 5.44 34.97
N GLY A 119 -3.78 4.86 33.90
CA GLY A 119 -4.94 3.98 33.88
C GLY A 119 -5.67 4.14 32.54
N TRP A 120 -6.41 3.12 32.11
CA TRP A 120 -7.23 3.24 30.92
C TRP A 120 -8.39 4.18 31.18
N ARG A 121 -8.55 5.19 30.32
CA ARG A 121 -9.68 6.11 30.38
C ARG A 121 -10.99 5.34 30.25
N SER A 122 -11.94 5.71 31.09
CA SER A 122 -13.33 5.26 31.08
C SER A 122 -14.30 6.43 31.32
N ASP A 123 -13.78 7.65 31.39
CA ASP A 123 -14.48 8.87 31.79
C ASP A 123 -15.19 9.57 30.62
N GLY A 124 -15.73 8.80 29.67
CA GLY A 124 -16.54 9.31 28.56
C GLY A 124 -17.86 8.57 28.43
N ASN A 125 -18.62 8.88 27.38
CA ASN A 125 -19.74 8.02 27.00
C ASN A 125 -19.21 6.78 26.24
N PRO A 126 -20.03 5.74 25.98
CA PRO A 126 -19.58 4.52 25.29
C PRO A 126 -18.96 4.75 23.90
N THR A 127 -19.27 5.90 23.28
CA THR A 127 -18.73 6.30 21.98
C THR A 127 -17.37 6.98 22.12
N SER A 128 -17.25 7.95 23.03
CA SER A 128 -16.06 8.80 23.18
C SER A 128 -15.00 8.26 24.14
N SER A 129 -15.34 7.32 25.03
CA SER A 129 -14.41 6.73 25.99
C SER A 129 -13.19 6.07 25.34
N PHE A 130 -13.32 5.71 24.07
CA PHE A 130 -12.32 5.00 23.28
C PHE A 130 -11.61 5.91 22.27
N ASP A 131 -11.85 7.21 22.33
CA ASP A 131 -11.08 8.18 21.56
C ASP A 131 -9.62 8.22 22.03
N THR A 132 -8.75 8.61 21.10
CA THR A 132 -7.31 8.67 21.32
C THR A 132 -6.89 10.09 21.65
N TYR A 133 -6.17 10.29 22.74
CA TYR A 133 -5.66 11.59 23.15
C TYR A 133 -4.15 11.59 23.34
N GLN A 134 -3.49 12.72 23.08
CA GLN A 134 -2.12 12.99 23.53
C GLN A 134 -2.05 14.31 24.31
N GLY A 135 -0.91 14.54 24.97
CA GLY A 135 -0.69 15.70 25.83
C GLY A 135 -1.44 15.57 27.15
N ARG A 136 -1.69 16.69 27.82
CA ARG A 136 -2.43 16.74 29.08
C ARG A 136 -3.39 17.92 29.06
N TYR A 137 -4.61 17.70 29.55
CA TYR A 137 -5.53 18.80 29.79
C TYR A 137 -4.95 19.74 30.85
N SER A 138 -4.84 21.03 30.55
CA SER A 138 -4.23 22.01 31.47
C SER A 138 -4.90 21.96 32.85
N GLY A 139 -4.08 21.95 33.91
CA GLY A 139 -4.57 21.87 35.29
C GLY A 139 -5.06 20.49 35.76
N SER A 140 -4.99 19.46 34.90
CA SER A 140 -5.33 18.09 35.29
C SER A 140 -4.26 17.45 36.19
N SER A 141 -4.69 16.81 37.28
CA SER A 141 -3.83 15.93 38.09
C SER A 141 -3.55 14.57 37.43
N PHE A 142 -4.31 14.18 36.40
CA PHE A 142 -4.07 12.95 35.64
C PHE A 142 -2.77 12.99 34.81
N GLY A 143 -2.21 11.82 34.55
CA GLY A 143 -1.00 11.66 33.73
C GLY A 143 -1.17 12.13 32.28
N ARG A 144 -0.04 12.24 31.57
CA ARG A 144 -0.05 12.50 30.12
C ARG A 144 -0.78 11.39 29.39
N MET A 145 -1.51 11.76 28.36
CA MET A 145 -2.36 10.85 27.61
C MET A 145 -1.57 10.13 26.53
N THR A 146 -1.90 8.85 26.36
CA THR A 146 -1.35 7.99 25.32
C THR A 146 -2.51 7.30 24.61
N GLY A 147 -2.93 7.86 23.49
CA GLY A 147 -4.05 7.37 22.70
C GLY A 147 -3.57 6.30 21.74
N CYS A 148 -4.02 5.06 21.90
CA CYS A 148 -3.55 3.90 21.16
C CYS A 148 -4.62 3.33 20.22
N ALA A 149 -4.17 2.71 19.14
CA ALA A 149 -4.91 1.82 18.27
C ALA A 149 -4.16 0.48 18.15
N PHE A 150 -4.87 -0.61 18.43
CA PHE A 150 -4.33 -1.97 18.47
C PHE A 150 -4.91 -2.79 17.31
N TYR A 151 -4.08 -3.51 16.56
CA TYR A 151 -4.51 -4.19 15.32
C TYR A 151 -4.74 -5.70 15.43
N GLY A 152 -4.56 -6.28 16.62
CA GLY A 152 -4.71 -7.71 16.85
C GLY A 152 -3.76 -8.53 15.95
N SER A 153 -4.24 -9.65 15.45
CA SER A 153 -3.47 -10.54 14.57
C SER A 153 -3.56 -10.18 13.09
N LYS A 154 -4.40 -9.21 12.70
CA LYS A 154 -4.71 -8.95 11.27
C LYS A 154 -3.47 -8.63 10.42
N PRO A 155 -2.53 -7.75 10.83
CA PRO A 155 -1.32 -7.50 10.04
C PRO A 155 -0.48 -8.77 9.79
N ARG A 156 -0.47 -9.71 10.73
CA ARG A 156 0.28 -10.97 10.63
C ARG A 156 -0.31 -11.94 9.60
N SER A 157 -1.52 -11.69 9.05
CA SER A 157 -2.08 -12.53 7.98
C SER A 157 -1.25 -12.48 6.68
N ILE A 158 -0.33 -11.53 6.56
CA ILE A 158 0.61 -11.41 5.44
C ILE A 158 2.07 -11.63 5.85
N THR A 159 2.34 -12.30 6.98
CA THR A 159 3.70 -12.68 7.43
C THR A 159 4.56 -13.22 6.28
N GLY A 160 5.82 -12.78 6.20
CA GLY A 160 6.73 -13.12 5.10
C GLY A 160 6.54 -12.28 3.83
N ALA A 161 5.62 -11.32 3.83
CA ALA A 161 5.58 -10.28 2.79
C ALA A 161 6.45 -9.08 3.19
N THR A 162 7.00 -8.40 2.19
CA THR A 162 7.65 -7.10 2.32
C THR A 162 6.60 -6.01 2.18
N VAL A 163 6.49 -5.14 3.17
CA VAL A 163 5.66 -3.93 3.10
C VAL A 163 6.30 -2.93 2.12
N THR A 164 5.48 -2.38 1.23
CA THR A 164 5.90 -1.39 0.22
C THR A 164 5.23 -0.03 0.40
N ARG A 165 4.15 0.03 1.18
CA ARG A 165 3.50 1.28 1.59
C ARG A 165 2.59 1.05 2.79
N ALA A 166 2.60 1.94 3.76
CA ALA A 166 1.63 1.95 4.85
C ALA A 166 0.92 3.30 4.99
N THR A 167 -0.41 3.29 5.06
CA THR A 167 -1.20 4.50 5.32
C THR A 167 -2.25 4.32 6.41
N VAL A 168 -2.58 5.39 7.13
CA VAL A 168 -3.52 5.38 8.24
C VAL A 168 -4.53 6.51 8.10
N LYS A 169 -5.76 6.25 8.53
CA LYS A 169 -6.85 7.21 8.58
C LYS A 169 -6.93 7.89 9.94
N PHE A 170 -6.98 9.22 9.95
CA PHE A 170 -7.13 10.03 11.16
C PHE A 170 -8.25 11.04 11.00
N ARG A 171 -9.02 11.27 12.08
CA ARG A 171 -9.96 12.37 12.17
C ARG A 171 -9.76 13.12 13.47
N ARG A 172 -9.58 14.43 13.36
CA ARG A 172 -9.51 15.33 14.49
C ARG A 172 -10.93 15.58 15.02
N LEU A 173 -11.11 15.45 16.33
CA LEU A 173 -12.37 15.79 16.99
C LEU A 173 -12.22 17.09 17.79
N PRO A 174 -13.34 17.76 18.14
CA PRO A 174 -13.31 18.85 19.11
C PRO A 174 -12.77 18.36 20.47
N GLY A 175 -11.84 19.12 21.04
CA GLY A 175 -11.25 18.84 22.35
C GLY A 175 -9.76 19.19 22.43
N GLY A 176 -9.42 19.95 23.48
CA GLY A 176 -8.08 20.46 23.69
C GLY A 176 -7.78 21.67 22.82
N ASP A 177 -6.61 21.67 22.18
CA ASP A 177 -6.21 22.76 21.31
C ASP A 177 -7.08 22.84 20.04
N PHE A 178 -7.54 24.06 19.73
CA PHE A 178 -8.41 24.35 18.60
C PHE A 178 -7.65 24.72 17.32
N ALA A 179 -6.36 25.08 17.41
CA ALA A 179 -5.52 25.27 16.24
C ALA A 179 -5.22 23.93 15.55
N ALA A 180 -4.77 24.00 14.29
CA ALA A 180 -4.21 22.83 13.64
C ALA A 180 -2.96 22.37 14.39
N ARG A 181 -2.93 21.10 14.81
CA ARG A 181 -1.82 20.52 15.56
C ARG A 181 -1.35 19.22 14.93
N THR A 182 -0.03 19.07 14.87
CA THR A 182 0.65 17.84 14.49
C THR A 182 0.57 16.84 15.62
N ALA A 183 0.02 15.67 15.33
CA ALA A 183 0.06 14.56 16.27
C ALA A 183 1.47 13.95 16.34
N THR A 184 1.90 13.46 17.48
CA THR A 184 3.17 12.73 17.61
C THR A 184 2.87 11.25 17.59
N LEU A 185 3.14 10.59 16.47
CA LEU A 185 2.89 9.17 16.31
C LEU A 185 3.96 8.35 17.03
N ARG A 186 3.55 7.25 17.65
CA ARG A 186 4.43 6.26 18.28
C ARG A 186 4.08 4.85 17.82
N LEU A 187 5.09 3.99 17.73
CA LEU A 187 4.89 2.56 17.50
C LEU A 187 4.68 1.84 18.85
N VAL A 188 3.74 0.91 18.91
CA VAL A 188 3.35 0.21 20.15
C VAL A 188 3.68 -1.27 20.05
N SER A 189 4.29 -1.83 21.10
CA SER A 189 4.69 -3.23 21.13
C SER A 189 3.49 -4.19 21.12
N GLN A 190 2.44 -3.86 21.88
CA GLN A 190 1.29 -4.73 22.08
C GLN A 190 0.32 -4.69 20.88
N SER A 191 -0.23 -5.86 20.53
CA SER A 191 -1.28 -6.00 19.49
C SER A 191 -2.70 -5.93 20.03
N THR A 192 -2.85 -5.98 21.35
CA THR A 192 -4.11 -5.78 22.08
C THR A 192 -3.85 -4.87 23.28
N ARG A 193 -4.91 -4.32 23.86
CA ARG A 193 -4.81 -3.41 25.01
C ARG A 193 -4.16 -4.13 26.22
N PRO A 194 -2.97 -3.72 26.69
CA PRO A 194 -2.36 -4.31 27.88
C PRO A 194 -3.12 -3.93 29.17
N ALA A 195 -2.88 -4.65 30.26
CA ALA A 195 -3.44 -4.28 31.57
C ALA A 195 -2.88 -2.93 32.08
N GLY A 196 -1.59 -2.69 31.86
CA GLY A 196 -0.88 -1.47 32.24
C GLY A 196 -0.68 -0.47 31.10
N ALA A 197 0.34 0.37 31.24
CA ALA A 197 0.73 1.33 30.22
C ALA A 197 1.18 0.61 28.93
N PRO A 198 0.88 1.16 27.74
CA PRO A 198 1.42 0.67 26.49
C PRO A 198 2.93 0.92 26.42
N THR A 199 3.69 0.00 25.81
CA THR A 199 5.11 0.19 25.56
C THR A 199 5.30 0.98 24.28
N LEU A 200 5.78 2.21 24.40
CA LEU A 200 6.04 3.11 23.28
C LEU A 200 7.47 2.90 22.77
N ASN A 201 7.62 2.86 21.45
CA ASN A 201 8.90 2.66 20.79
C ASN A 201 9.23 3.89 19.93
N GLU A 202 9.53 3.69 18.65
CA GLU A 202 9.89 4.70 17.67
C GLU A 202 8.83 5.81 17.58
N SER A 203 9.26 7.02 17.19
CA SER A 203 8.42 8.21 17.09
C SER A 203 8.54 8.87 15.73
N THR A 204 7.45 9.45 15.23
CA THR A 204 7.45 10.29 14.02
C THR A 204 6.36 11.36 14.08
N GLY A 205 6.43 12.33 13.17
CA GLY A 205 5.35 13.29 12.97
C GLY A 205 4.12 12.62 12.36
N GLY A 206 2.95 12.92 12.90
CA GLY A 206 1.65 12.58 12.34
C GLY A 206 1.10 13.69 11.43
N PRO A 207 -0.17 13.59 11.00
CA PRO A 207 -0.80 14.67 10.26
C PRO A 207 -1.02 15.89 11.15
N SER A 208 -0.82 17.08 10.58
CA SER A 208 -1.31 18.33 11.18
C SER A 208 -2.77 18.52 10.79
N LEU A 209 -3.67 18.49 11.78
CA LEU A 209 -5.12 18.54 11.54
C LEU A 209 -5.77 19.66 12.35
N ALA A 210 -6.53 20.50 11.66
CA ALA A 210 -7.51 21.40 12.28
C ALA A 210 -8.68 20.60 12.87
N VAL A 211 -9.43 21.19 13.81
CA VAL A 211 -10.63 20.56 14.38
C VAL A 211 -11.61 20.14 13.27
N ASN A 212 -12.17 18.94 13.37
CA ASN A 212 -13.03 18.28 12.39
C ASN A 212 -12.37 17.88 11.05
N ALA A 213 -11.10 18.20 10.83
CA ALA A 213 -10.37 17.75 9.65
C ALA A 213 -10.09 16.24 9.69
N THR A 214 -9.98 15.65 8.51
CA THR A 214 -9.71 14.22 8.31
C THR A 214 -8.52 14.03 7.38
N ALA A 215 -7.56 13.20 7.77
CA ALA A 215 -6.57 12.63 6.87
C ALA A 215 -7.05 11.22 6.47
N SER A 216 -7.44 11.04 5.21
CA SER A 216 -7.97 9.78 4.69
C SER A 216 -6.89 8.77 4.25
N SER A 217 -5.64 9.22 4.14
CA SER A 217 -4.50 8.40 3.72
C SER A 217 -3.18 9.07 4.14
N PHE A 218 -2.90 9.11 5.44
CA PHE A 218 -1.61 9.61 5.94
C PHE A 218 -0.55 8.51 5.87
N VAL A 219 0.59 8.78 5.23
CA VAL A 219 1.68 7.80 5.11
C VAL A 219 2.43 7.70 6.43
N ILE A 220 2.65 6.47 6.91
CA ILE A 220 3.53 6.17 8.05
C ILE A 220 4.78 5.45 7.55
N PRO A 221 5.86 5.34 8.35
CA PRO A 221 7.03 4.56 7.95
C PRO A 221 6.66 3.11 7.63
N ASP A 222 7.10 2.61 6.49
CA ASP A 222 6.81 1.23 6.08
C ASP A 222 7.39 0.20 7.06
N SER A 223 8.53 0.52 7.70
CA SER A 223 9.13 -0.29 8.75
C SER A 223 8.22 -0.50 9.95
N TRP A 224 7.30 0.42 10.24
CA TRP A 224 6.35 0.27 11.34
C TRP A 224 5.29 -0.77 11.02
N ALA A 225 4.74 -0.72 9.81
CA ALA A 225 3.81 -1.74 9.34
C ALA A 225 4.51 -3.09 9.15
N GLN A 226 5.76 -3.11 8.68
CA GLN A 226 6.58 -4.32 8.61
C GLN A 226 6.73 -4.95 10.00
N ALA A 227 7.07 -4.17 11.03
CA ALA A 227 7.17 -4.67 12.40
C ALA A 227 5.85 -5.26 12.94
N MET A 228 4.69 -4.76 12.48
CA MET A 228 3.39 -5.36 12.81
C MET A 228 3.12 -6.66 12.04
N VAL A 229 3.52 -6.71 10.76
CA VAL A 229 3.45 -7.92 9.92
C VAL A 229 4.33 -9.03 10.50
N ASP A 230 5.56 -8.70 10.91
CA ASP A 230 6.52 -9.63 11.52
C ASP A 230 6.16 -9.96 12.97
N GLY A 231 5.26 -9.17 13.58
CA GLY A 231 4.73 -9.40 14.92
C GLY A 231 5.61 -8.90 16.06
N THR A 232 6.69 -8.17 15.79
CA THR A 232 7.54 -7.50 16.81
C THR A 232 6.88 -6.25 17.39
N ARG A 233 5.82 -5.75 16.75
CA ARG A 233 4.94 -4.65 17.18
C ARG A 233 3.48 -5.01 16.90
N GLY A 234 2.54 -4.21 17.40
CA GLY A 234 1.12 -4.55 17.28
C GLY A 234 0.14 -3.38 17.22
N GLY A 235 0.61 -2.15 17.37
CA GLY A 235 -0.26 -0.98 17.41
C GLY A 235 0.45 0.32 17.08
N LEU A 236 -0.35 1.37 16.96
CA LEU A 236 0.09 2.75 16.84
C LEU A 236 -0.46 3.56 18.01
N ALA A 237 0.18 4.66 18.34
CA ALA A 237 -0.31 5.59 19.33
C ALA A 237 -0.04 7.04 18.94
N ILE A 238 -0.73 7.94 19.63
CA ILE A 238 -0.38 9.35 19.75
C ILE A 238 0.09 9.63 21.17
N HIS A 239 1.29 10.18 21.30
CA HIS A 239 1.88 10.54 22.57
C HIS A 239 2.97 11.58 22.39
N VAL A 240 3.00 12.57 23.27
CA VAL A 240 4.05 13.59 23.31
C VAL A 240 4.59 13.67 24.73
N ASP A 241 5.90 13.81 24.87
CA ASP A 241 6.61 13.85 26.17
C ASP A 241 6.44 15.18 26.91
N SER A 242 5.51 16.02 26.45
CA SER A 242 5.13 17.31 27.03
C SER A 242 3.62 17.35 27.28
N ASP A 243 3.16 18.39 27.95
CA ASP A 243 1.73 18.57 28.21
C ASP A 243 0.97 19.07 26.96
N ASN A 244 1.70 19.58 25.95
CA ASN A 244 1.13 20.18 24.75
C ASN A 244 1.73 19.62 23.45
N PRO A 245 0.94 19.50 22.37
CA PRO A 245 -0.46 19.91 22.29
C PRO A 245 -1.40 18.86 22.91
N TYR A 246 -2.38 19.33 23.68
CA TYR A 246 -3.48 18.50 24.14
C TYR A 246 -4.50 18.31 23.01
N ILE A 247 -4.64 17.07 22.57
CA ILE A 247 -5.21 16.76 21.27
C ILE A 247 -6.06 15.49 21.35
N ARG A 248 -7.29 15.52 20.83
CA ARG A 248 -8.20 14.38 20.63
C ARG A 248 -8.32 13.98 19.15
N LEU A 249 -8.07 12.71 18.85
CA LEU A 249 -8.43 12.08 17.57
C LEU A 249 -9.55 11.05 17.80
N ALA A 250 -10.38 10.83 16.79
CA ALA A 250 -11.46 9.87 16.86
C ALA A 250 -10.93 8.45 17.14
N GLY A 251 -11.62 7.75 18.04
CA GLY A 251 -11.54 6.30 18.18
C GLY A 251 -12.52 5.60 17.25
N ARG A 252 -12.43 4.27 17.17
CA ARG A 252 -13.25 3.45 16.26
C ARG A 252 -14.76 3.61 16.47
N ASN A 253 -15.20 3.94 17.69
CA ASN A 253 -16.61 4.13 18.00
C ASN A 253 -17.12 5.51 17.56
N SER A 254 -16.29 6.56 17.67
CA SER A 254 -16.63 7.92 17.22
C SER A 254 -16.55 8.08 15.70
N TRP A 255 -15.69 7.32 15.04
CA TRP A 255 -15.60 7.25 13.58
C TRP A 255 -15.12 5.86 13.17
N SER A 256 -15.97 5.10 12.48
CA SER A 256 -15.71 3.68 12.15
C SER A 256 -14.43 3.42 11.34
N ALA A 257 -13.95 4.43 10.60
CA ALA A 257 -12.72 4.35 9.83
C ALA A 257 -11.48 4.88 10.57
N ALA A 258 -11.63 5.30 11.84
CA ALA A 258 -10.53 5.83 12.62
C ALA A 258 -9.42 4.79 12.77
N TRP A 259 -8.18 5.23 12.58
CA TRP A 259 -6.97 4.42 12.70
C TRP A 259 -6.91 3.21 11.78
N THR A 260 -7.77 3.12 10.76
CA THR A 260 -7.68 2.03 9.77
C THR A 260 -6.35 2.12 9.04
N LEU A 261 -5.54 1.07 9.19
CA LEU A 261 -4.24 0.90 8.57
C LEU A 261 -4.40 0.14 7.26
N THR A 262 -3.82 0.66 6.19
CA THR A 262 -3.74 0.01 4.87
C THR A 262 -2.28 -0.30 4.61
N ILE A 263 -1.98 -1.58 4.35
CA ILE A 263 -0.63 -2.09 4.09
C ILE A 263 -0.58 -2.62 2.66
N SER A 264 0.17 -1.96 1.78
CA SER A 264 0.56 -2.51 0.49
C SER A 264 1.80 -3.38 0.68
N TRP A 265 1.83 -4.54 0.02
CA TRP A 265 2.87 -5.53 0.21
C TRP A 265 3.22 -6.27 -1.09
N ARG A 266 4.41 -6.87 -1.08
CA ARG A 266 4.88 -7.82 -2.10
C ARG A 266 5.47 -9.07 -1.44
N ARG A 267 5.42 -10.22 -2.11
CA ARG A 267 5.99 -11.48 -1.65
C ARG A 267 6.54 -12.26 -2.84
N SER A 268 7.75 -12.79 -2.71
CA SER A 268 8.28 -13.79 -3.64
C SER A 268 7.70 -15.16 -3.28
N LEU A 269 7.17 -15.87 -4.28
CA LEU A 269 6.71 -17.25 -4.17
C LEU A 269 7.86 -18.21 -4.45
#